data_AF-A0A2G9SGP6-F1
#
_entry.id   AF-A0A2G9SGP6-F1
#
_cell.length_a   1.000
_cell.length_b   1.000
_cell.length_c   1.000
_cell.angle_alpha   90.00
_cell.angle_beta   90.00
_cell.angle_gamma   90.00
#
_symmetry.space_group_name_H-M   'P 1'
#
loop_
_entity.id
_entity.type
_entity.pdbx_description
1 polymer ?
#
loop_
_entity_poly.entity_id
_entity_poly.type
_entity_poly.pdbx_seq_one_letter_code
_entity_poly.pdbx_strand_id
1 'polypeptide(L)'
;AFNWLLCNVIQTTSLHDILWHFVASLTPAPLEPEEEEDEENKANKENAEQEKDTRVCEHPLSDIVIAGEAAHPLPDTFHRLLQTISDLMMSLPGGSSLQQMALRCWSLKFKQSDHQFLHQSNVFHHINNILSKSDDGDSEESFNISVQSGFEAINQELCLVTALKDMTSIVDIKTSSRPAMIGSLTDGSTETFWESGDEDKNKTKSITINCVKGINARYVSVHVDNSRDLGTVTVSVYSKADLDSRHIGWITSELPGGDNHIIKIELKGPENTLRVRQVKVLGWKDGESIKIAGQISASVSQQRNCESETLRVFRLITSQVFGKLISGDAEPTPEQEEKALLSSPEGEEKVY
;
A
#
# COMPACT_ATOMS: atom_id res chain seq x y z
N ALA A 1 -6.30 18.68 -21.33
CA ALA A 1 -7.31 18.41 -20.29
C ALA A 1 -6.69 18.38 -18.89
N PHE A 2 -5.73 17.48 -18.60
CA PHE A 2 -5.04 17.38 -17.29
C PHE A 2 -4.55 18.72 -16.73
N ASN A 3 -3.80 19.50 -17.51
CA ASN A 3 -3.27 20.78 -17.03
C ASN A 3 -4.38 21.76 -16.61
N TRP A 4 -5.48 21.79 -17.36
CA TRP A 4 -6.63 22.63 -17.02
C TRP A 4 -7.28 22.17 -15.71
N LEU A 5 -7.41 20.86 -15.48
CA LEU A 5 -7.94 20.33 -14.23
C LEU A 5 -7.05 20.71 -13.03
N LEU A 6 -5.72 20.58 -13.16
CA LEU A 6 -4.77 20.96 -12.10
C LEU A 6 -4.93 22.43 -11.69
N CYS A 7 -5.17 23.34 -12.64
CA CYS A 7 -5.34 24.77 -12.34
C CYS A 7 -6.71 25.13 -11.74
N ASN A 8 -7.72 24.25 -11.83
CA ASN A 8 -9.10 24.56 -11.41
C ASN A 8 -9.53 23.82 -10.14
N VAL A 9 -8.78 22.80 -9.70
CA VAL A 9 -9.11 22.03 -8.51
C VAL A 9 -8.60 22.70 -7.24
N ILE A 10 -9.48 22.81 -6.24
CA ILE A 10 -9.22 23.50 -4.96
C ILE A 10 -9.04 22.48 -3.81
N GLN A 11 -9.55 21.26 -3.97
CA GLN A 11 -9.43 20.20 -2.95
C GLN A 11 -8.14 19.41 -3.12
N THR A 12 -7.39 19.23 -2.04
CA THR A 12 -6.11 18.52 -2.01
C THR A 12 -6.23 17.04 -2.40
N THR A 13 -7.32 16.38 -2.02
CA THR A 13 -7.63 14.98 -2.39
C THR A 13 -7.85 14.85 -3.89
N SER A 14 -8.67 15.72 -4.47
CA SER A 14 -8.92 15.74 -5.91
C SER A 14 -7.66 16.06 -6.71
N LEU A 15 -6.79 16.94 -6.18
CA LEU A 15 -5.49 17.22 -6.78
C LEU A 15 -4.58 15.98 -6.74
N HIS A 16 -4.53 15.28 -5.61
CA HIS A 16 -3.80 14.02 -5.46
C HIS A 16 -4.30 13.00 -6.49
N ASP A 17 -5.61 12.84 -6.62
CA ASP A 17 -6.20 11.86 -7.53
C ASP A 17 -5.85 12.16 -8.99
N ILE A 18 -5.87 13.43 -9.42
CA ILE A 18 -5.47 13.80 -10.79
C ILE A 18 -4.00 13.42 -11.05
N LEU A 19 -3.11 13.74 -10.12
CA LEU A 19 -1.68 13.41 -10.25
C LEU A 19 -1.47 11.88 -10.23
N TRP A 20 -2.21 11.17 -9.38
CA TRP A 20 -2.20 9.72 -9.31
C TRP A 20 -2.67 9.08 -10.61
N HIS A 21 -3.75 9.56 -11.23
CA HIS A 21 -4.22 9.05 -12.52
C HIS A 21 -3.17 9.25 -13.61
N PHE A 22 -2.49 10.39 -13.63
CA PHE A 22 -1.38 10.62 -14.56
C PHE A 22 -0.27 9.58 -14.38
N VAL A 23 0.21 9.38 -13.14
CA VAL A 23 1.25 8.38 -12.83
C VAL A 23 0.78 6.95 -13.14
N ALA A 24 -0.42 6.59 -12.73
CA ALA A 24 -0.98 5.25 -12.93
C ALA A 24 -1.11 4.91 -14.42
N SER A 25 -1.48 5.88 -15.27
CA SER A 25 -1.59 5.67 -16.72
C SER A 25 -0.26 5.43 -17.42
N LEU A 26 0.86 5.79 -16.79
CA LEU A 26 2.21 5.67 -17.35
C LEU A 26 3.04 4.59 -16.64
N THR A 27 2.55 4.01 -15.55
CA THR A 27 3.19 2.88 -14.88
C THR A 27 3.11 1.64 -15.77
N PRO A 28 4.24 1.00 -16.13
CA PRO A 28 4.22 -0.26 -16.88
C PRO A 28 3.39 -1.34 -16.16
N ALA A 29 2.73 -2.21 -16.93
CA ALA A 29 2.11 -3.39 -16.35
C ALA A 29 3.18 -4.26 -15.66
N PRO A 30 2.90 -4.85 -14.49
CA PRO A 30 3.81 -5.81 -13.89
C PRO A 30 4.10 -6.93 -14.89
N LEU A 31 5.38 -7.18 -15.17
CA LEU A 31 5.78 -8.35 -15.96
C LEU A 31 5.30 -9.60 -15.21
N GLU A 32 4.49 -10.43 -15.86
CA GLU A 32 4.22 -11.77 -15.34
C GLU A 32 5.57 -12.50 -15.21
N PRO A 33 5.82 -13.27 -14.15
CA PRO A 33 7.07 -13.99 -14.03
C PRO A 33 7.17 -14.99 -15.19
N GLU A 34 8.01 -14.66 -16.17
CA GLU A 34 8.43 -15.60 -17.21
C GLU A 34 9.09 -16.79 -16.50
N GLU A 35 8.58 -17.99 -16.77
CA GLU A 35 9.16 -19.23 -16.28
C GLU A 35 10.62 -19.31 -16.77
N GLU A 36 11.51 -19.63 -15.83
CA GLU A 36 12.97 -19.59 -15.92
C GLU A 36 13.55 -20.07 -17.27
N GLU A 37 14.23 -19.18 -18.00
CA GLU A 37 15.23 -19.57 -19.01
C GLU A 37 16.63 -19.09 -18.61
N ASP A 38 17.43 -20.09 -18.21
CA ASP A 38 18.87 -20.29 -18.29
C ASP A 38 19.89 -19.30 -17.69
N GLU A 39 20.63 -19.83 -16.70
CA GLU A 39 21.81 -19.27 -16.06
C GLU A 39 23.00 -19.14 -17.01
N GLU A 40 23.14 -18.03 -17.73
CA GLU A 40 24.46 -17.71 -18.31
C GLU A 40 24.67 -16.21 -18.62
N ASN A 41 24.51 -15.31 -17.65
CA ASN A 41 25.04 -13.94 -17.78
C ASN A 41 25.27 -13.24 -16.41
N LYS A 42 26.32 -13.66 -15.69
CA LYS A 42 26.72 -13.09 -14.38
C LYS A 42 27.47 -11.75 -14.44
N ALA A 43 27.57 -11.09 -15.60
CA ALA A 43 28.30 -9.82 -15.77
C ALA A 43 27.43 -8.56 -15.93
N ASN A 44 26.11 -8.68 -16.14
CA ASN A 44 25.21 -7.55 -16.38
C ASN A 44 24.44 -7.05 -15.14
N LYS A 45 24.90 -7.43 -13.94
CA LYS A 45 24.13 -7.33 -12.70
C LYS A 45 23.92 -5.89 -12.20
N GLU A 46 24.72 -4.92 -12.63
CA GLU A 46 24.56 -3.52 -12.22
C GLU A 46 23.51 -2.75 -13.05
N ASN A 47 23.24 -3.15 -14.31
CA ASN A 47 22.16 -2.56 -15.12
C ASN A 47 20.79 -3.20 -14.83
N ALA A 48 20.74 -4.47 -14.44
CA ALA A 48 19.50 -5.19 -14.15
C ALA A 48 18.81 -4.75 -12.83
N GLU A 49 19.53 -4.07 -11.93
CA GLU A 49 18.93 -3.52 -10.70
C GLU A 49 18.15 -2.22 -10.96
N GLN A 50 18.45 -1.48 -12.03
CA GLN A 50 17.66 -0.32 -12.46
C GLN A 50 16.34 -0.72 -13.14
N GLU A 51 16.30 -1.87 -13.82
CA GLU A 51 15.11 -2.37 -14.51
C GLU A 51 14.04 -2.98 -13.59
N LYS A 52 14.38 -3.28 -12.32
CA LYS A 52 13.43 -3.81 -11.33
C LYS A 52 12.60 -2.76 -10.59
N ASP A 53 12.85 -1.47 -10.79
CA ASP A 53 11.99 -0.43 -10.22
C ASP A 53 10.73 -0.29 -11.08
N THR A 54 9.73 -1.15 -10.82
CA THR A 54 8.37 -1.12 -11.41
C THR A 54 7.64 0.22 -11.22
N ARG A 55 8.30 1.20 -10.59
CA ARG A 55 7.80 2.54 -10.31
C ARG A 55 8.39 3.61 -11.23
N VAL A 56 9.14 3.23 -12.26
CA VAL A 56 9.55 4.12 -13.35
C VAL A 56 8.47 4.07 -14.44
N CYS A 57 7.87 5.22 -14.72
CA CYS A 57 6.82 5.43 -15.70
C CYS A 57 7.39 5.59 -17.11
N GLU A 58 6.66 5.10 -18.11
CA GLU A 58 6.98 5.31 -19.52
C GLU A 58 6.81 6.77 -19.94
N HIS A 59 7.57 7.18 -20.95
CA HIS A 59 7.40 8.50 -21.54
C HIS A 59 6.02 8.58 -22.23
N PRO A 60 5.15 9.56 -21.96
CA PRO A 60 3.80 9.63 -22.57
C PRO A 60 3.82 9.77 -24.10
N LEU A 61 4.98 10.11 -24.67
CA LEU A 61 5.22 10.22 -26.11
C LEU A 61 6.15 9.12 -26.67
N SER A 62 6.38 8.01 -25.94
CA SER A 62 7.22 6.89 -26.43
C SER A 62 6.64 6.27 -27.70
N ASP A 63 5.32 6.09 -27.76
CA ASP A 63 4.65 5.27 -28.77
C ASP A 63 4.07 6.07 -29.95
N ILE A 64 4.34 7.38 -30.02
CA ILE A 64 3.67 8.32 -30.93
C ILE A 64 4.38 8.43 -32.31
N VAL A 65 5.26 7.47 -32.66
CA VAL A 65 6.13 7.51 -33.85
C VAL A 65 5.37 7.71 -35.19
N ILE A 66 4.08 7.36 -35.26
CA ILE A 66 3.29 7.35 -36.50
C ILE A 66 2.54 8.67 -36.76
N ALA A 67 2.46 9.59 -35.80
CA ALA A 67 1.57 10.76 -35.88
C ALA A 67 2.11 11.99 -36.65
N GLY A 68 3.37 11.95 -37.11
CA GLY A 68 3.95 13.01 -37.95
C GLY A 68 3.85 14.43 -37.37
N GLU A 69 3.61 15.44 -38.22
CA GLU A 69 3.51 16.85 -37.83
C GLU A 69 2.35 17.15 -36.85
N ALA A 70 1.31 16.31 -36.82
CA ALA A 70 0.18 16.48 -35.90
C ALA A 70 0.56 16.26 -34.41
N ALA A 71 1.69 15.59 -34.15
CA ALA A 71 2.22 15.38 -32.80
C ALA A 71 3.16 16.50 -32.32
N HIS A 72 3.52 17.45 -33.17
CA HIS A 72 4.44 18.55 -32.83
C HIS A 72 4.04 19.39 -31.59
N PRO A 73 2.75 19.65 -31.27
CA PRO A 73 2.41 20.40 -30.06
C PRO A 73 2.41 19.56 -28.78
N LEU A 74 2.61 18.23 -28.86
CA LEU A 74 2.53 17.34 -27.71
C LEU A 74 3.71 17.50 -26.73
N PRO A 75 4.98 17.59 -27.17
CA PRO A 75 6.10 17.86 -26.26
C PRO A 75 5.88 19.14 -25.44
N ASP A 76 5.50 20.25 -26.09
CA ASP A 76 5.23 21.52 -25.40
C ASP A 76 4.07 21.42 -24.40
N THR A 77 3.03 20.67 -24.75
CA THR A 77 1.87 20.45 -23.87
C THR A 77 2.25 19.61 -22.65
N PHE A 78 3.09 18.59 -22.87
CA PHE A 78 3.63 17.74 -21.81
C PHE A 78 4.57 18.52 -20.88
N HIS A 79 5.50 19.31 -21.41
CA HIS A 79 6.37 20.18 -20.63
C HIS A 79 5.57 21.22 -19.83
N ARG A 80 4.50 21.81 -20.42
CA ARG A 80 3.61 22.73 -19.68
C ARG A 80 2.90 22.06 -18.50
N LEU A 81 2.50 20.79 -18.66
CA LEU A 81 1.92 20.01 -17.56
C LEU A 81 2.94 19.81 -16.44
N LEU A 82 4.14 19.35 -16.77
CA LEU A 82 5.20 19.15 -15.79
C LEU A 82 5.62 20.47 -15.13
N GLN A 83 5.69 21.58 -15.87
CA GLN A 83 5.96 22.89 -15.31
C GLN A 83 4.92 23.27 -14.26
N THR A 84 3.63 23.08 -14.57
CA THR A 84 2.53 23.36 -13.62
C THR A 84 2.66 22.51 -12.36
N ILE A 85 3.04 21.23 -12.49
CA ILE A 85 3.30 20.35 -11.34
C ILE A 85 4.51 20.85 -10.53
N SER A 86 5.59 21.30 -11.20
CA SER A 86 6.76 21.90 -10.56
C SER A 86 6.38 23.11 -9.73
N ASP A 87 5.63 24.05 -10.33
CA ASP A 87 5.21 25.31 -9.71
C ASP A 87 4.33 25.06 -8.47
N LEU A 88 3.50 24.01 -8.50
CA LEU A 88 2.70 23.59 -7.36
C LEU A 88 3.54 22.96 -6.25
N MET A 89 4.62 22.24 -6.58
CA MET A 89 5.35 21.33 -5.67
C MET A 89 5.74 21.96 -4.32
N MET A 90 6.19 23.22 -4.32
CA MET A 90 6.62 23.91 -3.10
C MET A 90 5.47 24.55 -2.30
N SER A 91 4.28 24.64 -2.89
CA SER A 91 3.05 25.10 -2.21
C SER A 91 2.31 23.98 -1.48
N LEU A 92 2.66 22.72 -1.77
CA LEU A 92 2.04 21.55 -1.16
C LEU A 92 2.53 21.34 0.29
N PRO A 93 1.69 20.77 1.18
CA PRO A 93 2.10 20.43 2.52
C PRO A 93 3.33 19.49 2.51
N GLY A 94 4.39 19.91 3.21
CA GLY A 94 5.66 19.18 3.25
C GLY A 94 5.49 17.75 3.79
N GLY A 95 6.11 16.77 3.14
CA GLY A 95 6.07 15.36 3.56
C GLY A 95 4.71 14.67 3.37
N SER A 96 3.71 15.35 2.81
CA SER A 96 2.38 14.78 2.58
C SER A 96 2.35 13.77 1.44
N SER A 97 1.30 12.93 1.42
CA SER A 97 1.02 12.03 0.28
C SER A 97 0.85 12.79 -1.04
N LEU A 98 0.28 14.00 -0.98
CA LEU A 98 0.12 14.86 -2.14
C LEU A 98 1.46 15.37 -2.68
N GLN A 99 2.38 15.82 -1.82
CA GLN A 99 3.72 16.21 -2.25
C GLN A 99 4.49 15.00 -2.82
N GLN A 100 4.39 13.84 -2.17
CA GLN A 100 4.97 12.59 -2.68
C GLN A 100 4.42 12.24 -4.07
N MET A 101 3.11 12.38 -4.29
CA MET A 101 2.50 12.10 -5.60
C MET A 101 2.92 13.11 -6.67
N ALA A 102 3.08 14.39 -6.31
CA ALA A 102 3.61 15.40 -7.23
C ALA A 102 5.05 15.09 -7.65
N LEU A 103 5.89 14.59 -6.73
CA LEU A 103 7.23 14.08 -7.06
C LEU A 103 7.17 12.85 -7.97
N ARG A 104 6.25 11.92 -7.72
CA ARG A 104 6.03 10.72 -8.55
C ARG A 104 5.75 11.06 -10.01
N CYS A 105 5.09 12.17 -10.31
CA CYS A 105 4.86 12.62 -11.70
C CYS A 105 6.15 12.84 -12.51
N TRP A 106 7.30 12.99 -11.85
CA TRP A 106 8.60 13.12 -12.49
C TRP A 106 9.36 11.80 -12.62
N SER A 107 8.72 10.68 -12.26
CA SER A 107 9.32 9.35 -12.32
C SER A 107 9.29 8.76 -13.72
N LEU A 108 9.67 9.53 -14.73
CA LEU A 108 9.53 9.19 -16.14
C LEU A 108 10.86 8.78 -16.75
N LYS A 109 10.79 7.93 -17.78
CA LYS A 109 11.89 7.74 -18.75
C LYS A 109 11.95 8.94 -19.69
N PHE A 110 12.61 10.01 -19.28
CA PHE A 110 12.81 11.21 -20.11
C PHE A 110 13.66 10.90 -21.34
N LYS A 111 13.35 11.58 -22.45
CA LYS A 111 14.15 11.54 -23.67
C LYS A 111 15.22 12.62 -23.61
N GLN A 112 16.27 12.48 -24.42
CA GLN A 112 17.33 13.48 -24.53
C GLN A 112 16.79 14.87 -24.95
N SER A 113 15.72 14.90 -25.73
CA SER A 113 15.01 16.14 -26.11
C SER A 113 14.41 16.90 -24.92
N ASP A 114 14.16 16.23 -23.78
CA ASP A 114 13.55 16.84 -22.59
C ASP A 114 14.58 17.46 -21.65
N HIS A 115 15.88 17.18 -21.84
CA HIS A 115 16.92 17.55 -20.87
C HIS A 115 17.03 19.06 -20.68
N GLN A 116 16.90 19.84 -21.75
CA GLN A 116 16.92 21.30 -21.64
C GLN A 116 15.74 21.82 -20.80
N PHE A 117 14.56 21.22 -20.95
CA PHE A 117 13.39 21.55 -20.13
C PHE A 117 13.61 21.17 -18.66
N LEU A 118 14.18 20.01 -18.36
CA LEU A 118 14.46 19.58 -16.98
C LEU A 118 15.36 20.57 -16.22
N HIS A 119 16.33 21.20 -16.90
CA HIS A 119 17.16 22.25 -16.30
C HIS A 119 16.40 23.56 -16.05
N GLN A 120 15.38 23.86 -16.86
CA GLN A 120 14.61 25.11 -16.79
C GLN A 120 13.40 25.01 -15.87
N SER A 121 12.92 23.80 -15.60
CA SER A 121 11.65 23.56 -14.89
C SER A 121 11.72 23.72 -13.36
N ASN A 122 12.91 24.03 -12.82
CA ASN A 122 13.19 24.11 -11.38
C ASN A 122 12.99 22.81 -10.59
N VAL A 123 12.73 21.67 -11.26
CA VAL A 123 12.51 20.38 -10.56
C VAL A 123 13.68 20.00 -9.66
N PHE A 124 14.93 20.17 -10.13
CA PHE A 124 16.12 19.90 -9.33
C PHE A 124 16.23 20.82 -8.10
N HIS A 125 15.83 22.08 -8.24
CA HIS A 125 15.83 23.03 -7.13
C HIS A 125 14.79 22.64 -6.07
N HIS A 126 13.58 22.25 -6.49
CA HIS A 126 12.52 21.81 -5.58
C HIS A 126 12.89 20.52 -4.85
N ILE A 127 13.42 19.53 -5.57
CA ILE A 127 13.93 18.29 -4.97
C ILE A 127 15.01 18.58 -3.93
N ASN A 128 16.01 19.41 -4.27
CA ASN A 128 17.06 19.79 -3.32
C ASN A 128 16.49 20.48 -2.08
N ASN A 129 15.55 21.42 -2.25
CA ASN A 129 14.93 22.11 -1.11
C ASN A 129 14.17 21.14 -0.19
N ILE A 130 13.51 20.12 -0.74
CA ILE A 130 12.80 19.11 0.06
C ILE A 130 13.81 18.28 0.85
N LEU A 131 14.88 17.80 0.20
CA LEU A 131 15.94 17.01 0.83
C LEU A 131 16.75 17.80 1.88
N SER A 132 16.95 19.10 1.67
CA SER A 132 17.65 19.96 2.64
C SER A 132 16.82 20.20 3.90
N LYS A 133 15.49 20.30 3.78
CA LYS A 133 14.60 20.50 4.94
C LYS A 133 14.40 19.24 5.77
N SER A 134 14.56 18.05 5.17
CA SER A 134 14.46 16.78 5.91
C SER A 134 15.64 16.54 6.87
N ASP A 135 16.81 17.15 6.61
CA ASP A 135 18.01 16.98 7.46
C ASP A 135 17.90 17.76 8.79
N ASP A 136 17.12 18.85 8.82
CA ASP A 136 16.88 19.66 10.02
C ASP A 136 15.77 19.08 10.95
N GLY A 137 15.14 17.96 10.55
CA GLY A 137 13.90 17.41 11.12
C GLY A 137 14.04 16.44 12.30
N ASP A 138 15.25 16.13 12.77
CA ASP A 138 15.48 15.27 13.95
C ASP A 138 15.12 15.95 15.30
N SER A 139 14.51 17.13 15.25
CA SER A 139 13.96 17.82 16.41
C SER A 139 12.46 17.51 16.56
N GLU A 140 12.11 16.85 17.66
CA GLU A 140 10.75 16.55 18.15
C GLU A 140 9.81 17.79 18.22
N GLU A 141 10.30 19.00 17.93
CA GLU A 141 9.54 20.26 17.94
C GLU A 141 9.05 20.72 16.56
N SER A 142 9.53 20.13 15.45
CA SER A 142 9.10 20.51 14.09
C SER A 142 7.74 19.93 13.67
N PHE A 143 7.15 19.07 14.52
CA PHE A 143 5.93 18.30 14.24
C PHE A 143 4.63 19.12 14.12
N ASN A 144 4.67 20.44 14.29
CA ASN A 144 3.47 21.29 14.31
C ASN A 144 3.32 22.29 13.15
N ILE A 145 4.22 22.32 12.17
CA ILE A 145 4.18 23.35 11.11
C ILE A 145 3.81 22.74 9.75
N SER A 146 2.56 22.28 9.62
CA SER A 146 1.79 22.31 8.36
C SER A 146 0.33 21.84 8.55
N VAL A 147 -0.23 21.90 9.76
CA VAL A 147 -1.61 21.45 10.01
C VAL A 147 -2.58 22.60 9.72
N GLN A 148 -2.76 22.92 8.44
CA GLN A 148 -3.81 23.85 7.98
C GLN A 148 -5.20 23.20 7.90
N SER A 149 -5.36 21.98 8.43
CA SER A 149 -6.67 21.41 8.73
C SER A 149 -6.73 20.99 10.20
N GLY A 150 -7.41 21.78 11.05
CA GLY A 150 -7.61 21.47 12.47
C GLY A 150 -8.39 20.16 12.74
N PHE A 151 -8.77 19.44 11.69
CA PHE A 151 -9.49 18.17 11.73
C PHE A 151 -8.55 16.94 11.74
N GLU A 152 -7.32 17.07 11.24
CA GLU A 152 -6.37 15.96 11.12
C GLU A 152 -5.46 15.80 12.36
N ALA A 153 -5.13 16.89 13.07
CA ALA A 153 -4.28 16.85 14.28
C ALA A 153 -4.89 15.99 15.39
N ILE A 154 -6.21 16.05 15.56
CA ILE A 154 -6.92 15.35 16.65
C ILE A 154 -6.99 13.83 16.39
N ASN A 155 -6.85 13.40 15.12
CA ASN A 155 -6.97 11.99 14.74
C ASN A 155 -5.63 11.24 14.68
N GLN A 156 -4.47 11.93 14.67
CA GLN A 156 -3.18 11.25 14.62
C GLN A 156 -2.83 10.50 15.92
N GLU A 157 -3.27 10.97 17.08
CA GLU A 157 -3.16 10.22 18.35
C GLU A 157 -4.06 8.97 18.38
N LEU A 158 -5.08 8.88 17.50
CA LEU A 158 -6.10 7.84 17.55
C LEU A 158 -5.79 6.59 16.72
N CYS A 159 -4.76 6.61 15.86
CA CYS A 159 -4.45 5.49 14.96
C CYS A 159 -3.35 4.57 15.52
N LEU A 160 -3.51 4.11 16.76
CA LEU A 160 -2.62 3.12 17.36
C LEU A 160 -3.03 1.71 16.94
N VAL A 161 -2.14 1.00 16.26
CA VAL A 161 -2.36 -0.43 15.98
C VAL A 161 -2.01 -1.22 17.22
N THR A 162 -2.95 -2.02 17.72
CA THR A 162 -2.75 -2.86 18.91
C THR A 162 -2.68 -4.33 18.52
N ALA A 163 -1.85 -5.09 19.24
CA ALA A 163 -1.72 -6.53 19.07
C ALA A 163 -2.45 -7.25 20.20
N LEU A 164 -3.62 -7.82 19.87
CA LEU A 164 -4.37 -8.66 20.79
C LEU A 164 -3.88 -10.10 20.72
N LYS A 165 -3.96 -10.81 21.85
CA LYS A 165 -3.57 -12.22 21.97
C LYS A 165 -4.80 -13.11 22.04
N ASP A 166 -4.65 -14.36 21.61
CA ASP A 166 -5.66 -15.41 21.77
C ASP A 166 -5.70 -15.89 23.23
N MET A 167 -6.78 -15.55 23.94
CA MET A 167 -7.02 -15.88 25.35
C MET A 167 -7.91 -17.12 25.52
N THR A 168 -8.27 -17.81 24.44
CA THR A 168 -9.26 -18.89 24.45
C THR A 168 -8.87 -20.04 25.37
N SER A 169 -7.58 -20.35 25.48
CA SER A 169 -7.07 -21.46 26.31
C SER A 169 -7.07 -21.18 27.81
N ILE A 170 -7.29 -19.93 28.23
CA ILE A 170 -7.21 -19.49 29.63
C ILE A 170 -8.53 -18.95 30.18
N VAL A 171 -9.60 -19.02 29.38
CA VAL A 171 -10.97 -18.69 29.78
C VAL A 171 -11.77 -19.98 29.99
N ASP A 172 -12.79 -19.94 30.85
CA ASP A 172 -13.70 -21.07 31.07
C ASP A 172 -14.89 -20.97 30.11
N ILE A 173 -15.02 -21.94 29.20
CA ILE A 173 -16.12 -22.00 28.23
C ILE A 173 -17.16 -23.01 28.69
N LYS A 174 -18.42 -22.59 28.67
CA LYS A 174 -19.60 -23.42 28.95
C LYS A 174 -20.59 -23.31 27.80
N THR A 175 -21.33 -24.38 27.55
CA THR A 175 -22.38 -24.43 26.55
C THR A 175 -23.72 -24.70 27.22
N SER A 176 -24.83 -24.25 26.62
CA SER A 176 -26.18 -24.52 27.12
C SER A 176 -26.52 -26.01 27.16
N SER A 177 -25.91 -26.77 26.26
CA SER A 177 -26.09 -28.22 26.08
C SER A 177 -24.78 -28.91 25.69
N ARG A 178 -24.76 -30.24 25.82
CA ARG A 178 -23.64 -31.11 25.39
C ARG A 178 -22.23 -30.60 25.78
N PRO A 179 -21.92 -30.40 27.08
CA PRO A 179 -20.62 -29.89 27.51
C PRO A 179 -19.43 -30.78 27.12
N ALA A 180 -19.66 -32.07 26.87
CA ALA A 180 -18.63 -32.99 26.38
C ALA A 180 -18.05 -32.59 25.00
N MET A 181 -18.74 -31.74 24.24
CA MET A 181 -18.31 -31.28 22.92
C MET A 181 -17.56 -29.93 22.96
N ILE A 182 -17.35 -29.33 24.14
CA ILE A 182 -16.66 -28.04 24.27
C ILE A 182 -15.25 -28.07 23.64
N GLY A 183 -14.55 -29.21 23.72
CA GLY A 183 -13.23 -29.37 23.11
C GLY A 183 -13.21 -29.07 21.61
N SER A 184 -14.31 -29.35 20.90
CA SER A 184 -14.44 -29.06 19.46
C SER A 184 -14.49 -27.57 19.14
N LEU A 185 -14.88 -26.71 20.09
CA LEU A 185 -14.89 -25.25 19.88
C LEU A 185 -13.50 -24.64 19.92
N THR A 186 -12.51 -25.35 20.46
CA THR A 186 -11.18 -24.80 20.80
C THR A 186 -10.02 -25.63 20.24
N ASP A 187 -10.30 -26.69 19.49
CA ASP A 187 -9.27 -27.61 18.97
C ASP A 187 -8.52 -27.09 17.73
N GLY A 188 -8.90 -25.92 17.21
CA GLY A 188 -8.27 -25.33 16.03
C GLY A 188 -8.68 -25.98 14.70
N SER A 189 -9.63 -26.91 14.71
CA SER A 189 -10.21 -27.52 13.51
C SER A 189 -11.54 -26.87 13.10
N THR A 190 -11.75 -26.69 11.80
CA THR A 190 -13.08 -26.35 11.25
C THR A 190 -13.84 -27.61 10.82
N GLU A 191 -13.31 -28.81 11.06
CA GLU A 191 -13.99 -30.09 10.76
C GLU A 191 -14.85 -30.57 11.93
N THR A 192 -14.44 -30.27 13.15
CA THR A 192 -15.19 -30.54 14.38
C THR A 192 -16.15 -29.40 14.68
N PHE A 193 -17.15 -29.66 15.53
CA PHE A 193 -18.14 -28.68 15.92
C PHE A 193 -18.76 -29.03 17.26
N TRP A 194 -19.23 -28.01 17.99
CA TRP A 194 -20.27 -28.17 18.99
C TRP A 194 -21.64 -28.11 18.30
N GLU A 195 -22.53 -29.03 18.65
CA GLU A 195 -23.92 -29.01 18.21
C GLU A 195 -24.82 -28.87 19.43
N SER A 196 -25.76 -27.92 19.39
CA SER A 196 -26.72 -27.77 20.49
C SER A 196 -27.59 -29.03 20.63
N GLY A 197 -27.89 -29.46 21.85
CA GLY A 197 -28.76 -30.60 22.12
C GLY A 197 -30.26 -30.30 22.06
N ASP A 198 -31.05 -31.37 22.10
CA ASP A 198 -32.53 -31.31 22.12
C ASP A 198 -33.06 -30.70 23.42
N GLU A 199 -32.27 -30.72 24.50
CA GLU A 199 -32.57 -30.07 25.78
C GLU A 199 -32.70 -28.54 25.65
N ASP A 200 -32.16 -27.96 24.58
CA ASP A 200 -32.26 -26.54 24.22
C ASP A 200 -33.43 -26.26 23.25
N LYS A 201 -34.30 -27.23 22.98
CA LYS A 201 -35.49 -26.99 22.16
C LYS A 201 -36.38 -25.95 22.83
N ASN A 202 -36.73 -24.90 22.10
CA ASN A 202 -37.46 -23.72 22.60
C ASN A 202 -36.75 -22.94 23.72
N LYS A 203 -35.46 -23.16 23.96
CA LYS A 203 -34.62 -22.36 24.86
C LYS A 203 -33.52 -21.66 24.08
N THR A 204 -32.89 -20.68 24.72
CA THR A 204 -31.73 -20.00 24.15
C THR A 204 -30.54 -20.96 24.08
N LYS A 205 -30.08 -21.25 22.88
CA LYS A 205 -28.81 -21.94 22.62
C LYS A 205 -27.69 -20.95 22.86
N SER A 206 -26.73 -21.29 23.71
CA SER A 206 -25.70 -20.33 24.07
C SER A 206 -24.35 -20.95 24.41
N ILE A 207 -23.31 -20.15 24.17
CA ILE A 207 -21.95 -20.40 24.60
C ILE A 207 -21.59 -19.26 25.56
N THR A 208 -21.25 -19.61 26.80
CA THR A 208 -20.88 -18.68 27.86
C THR A 208 -19.39 -18.78 28.12
N ILE A 209 -18.69 -17.66 28.00
CA ILE A 209 -17.27 -17.50 28.28
C ILE A 209 -17.14 -16.78 29.61
N ASN A 210 -16.47 -17.43 30.58
CA ASN A 210 -16.12 -16.83 31.85
C ASN A 210 -14.63 -16.45 31.82
N CYS A 211 -14.35 -15.16 31.78
CA CYS A 211 -12.99 -14.64 31.84
C CYS A 211 -12.50 -14.66 33.30
N VAL A 212 -11.37 -15.31 33.53
CA VAL A 212 -10.71 -15.27 34.85
C VAL A 212 -10.26 -13.84 35.17
N LYS A 213 -10.17 -13.51 36.47
CA LYS A 213 -9.73 -12.19 36.91
C LYS A 213 -8.35 -11.87 36.31
N GLY A 214 -8.20 -10.67 35.75
CA GLY A 214 -6.98 -10.21 35.10
C GLY A 214 -6.90 -10.49 33.60
N ILE A 215 -7.96 -11.00 32.98
CA ILE A 215 -8.09 -11.10 31.52
C ILE A 215 -9.04 -10.02 31.01
N ASN A 216 -8.52 -9.17 30.13
CA ASN A 216 -9.30 -8.16 29.41
C ASN A 216 -9.67 -8.73 28.05
N ALA A 217 -10.88 -9.25 27.92
CA ALA A 217 -11.42 -9.65 26.62
C ALA A 217 -11.91 -8.40 25.86
N ARG A 218 -11.51 -8.29 24.58
CA ARG A 218 -11.94 -7.19 23.71
C ARG A 218 -12.79 -7.64 22.54
N TYR A 219 -12.51 -8.81 21.99
CA TYR A 219 -13.32 -9.39 20.92
C TYR A 219 -13.63 -10.85 21.23
N VAL A 220 -14.81 -11.27 20.81
CA VAL A 220 -15.17 -12.68 20.71
C VAL A 220 -15.53 -12.98 19.27
N SER A 221 -14.95 -14.05 18.76
CA SER A 221 -15.17 -14.51 17.39
C SER A 221 -15.73 -15.92 17.40
N VAL A 222 -16.67 -16.19 16.51
CA VAL A 222 -17.31 -17.50 16.34
C VAL A 222 -17.17 -17.92 14.88
N HIS A 223 -16.71 -19.14 14.62
CA HIS A 223 -16.67 -19.68 13.27
C HIS A 223 -17.95 -20.46 12.96
N VAL A 224 -18.64 -20.05 11.90
CA VAL A 224 -19.87 -20.68 11.41
C VAL A 224 -19.68 -21.08 9.95
N ASP A 225 -20.26 -22.21 9.57
CA ASP A 225 -20.24 -22.73 8.20
C ASP A 225 -21.64 -23.24 7.82
N ASN A 226 -22.51 -22.30 7.46
CA ASN A 226 -23.88 -22.60 7.06
C ASN A 226 -23.93 -23.38 5.73
N SER A 227 -22.83 -23.45 4.97
CA SER A 227 -22.77 -24.21 3.72
C SER A 227 -22.74 -25.72 3.95
N ARG A 228 -22.11 -26.16 5.04
CA ARG A 228 -22.00 -27.57 5.45
C ARG A 228 -23.00 -27.95 6.53
N ASP A 229 -23.38 -26.99 7.37
CA ASP A 229 -24.25 -27.24 8.52
C ASP A 229 -25.73 -27.12 8.15
N LEU A 230 -26.55 -27.96 8.80
CA LEU A 230 -28.00 -27.98 8.56
C LEU A 230 -28.62 -26.74 9.22
N GLY A 231 -28.77 -25.67 8.45
CA GLY A 231 -29.54 -24.47 8.82
C GLY A 231 -28.71 -23.22 9.06
N THR A 232 -29.29 -22.06 8.74
CA THR A 232 -28.68 -20.75 8.95
C THR A 232 -28.63 -20.40 10.43
N VAL A 233 -27.44 -20.09 10.94
CA VAL A 233 -27.25 -19.56 12.29
C VAL A 233 -27.26 -18.03 12.29
N THR A 234 -28.06 -17.44 13.15
CA THR A 234 -27.95 -16.04 13.60
C THR A 234 -27.15 -16.01 14.89
N VAL A 235 -26.11 -15.17 14.96
CA VAL A 235 -25.26 -15.01 16.13
C VAL A 235 -25.55 -13.66 16.79
N SER A 236 -25.77 -13.66 18.09
CA SER A 236 -26.00 -12.45 18.89
C SER A 236 -25.10 -12.48 20.12
N VAL A 237 -24.11 -11.59 20.18
CA VAL A 237 -23.30 -11.37 21.39
C VAL A 237 -23.71 -10.05 22.02
N TYR A 238 -23.32 -8.92 21.41
CA TYR A 238 -23.78 -7.57 21.76
C TYR A 238 -24.49 -6.89 20.59
N SER A 239 -24.09 -7.21 19.36
CA SER A 239 -24.83 -6.90 18.14
C SER A 239 -25.37 -8.20 17.54
N LYS A 240 -26.55 -8.11 16.92
CA LYS A 240 -27.14 -9.20 16.16
C LYS A 240 -26.52 -9.22 14.76
N ALA A 241 -25.91 -10.34 14.38
CA ALA A 241 -25.45 -10.59 13.03
C ALA A 241 -26.39 -11.63 12.38
N ASP A 242 -27.16 -11.20 11.39
CA ASP A 242 -27.91 -12.10 10.52
C ASP A 242 -26.99 -12.56 9.39
N LEU A 243 -26.81 -13.88 9.26
CA LEU A 243 -25.86 -14.48 8.32
C LEU A 243 -26.57 -15.00 7.08
N ASP A 244 -25.86 -15.00 5.94
CA ASP A 244 -26.32 -15.69 4.73
C ASP A 244 -26.38 -17.21 5.00
N SER A 245 -27.36 -17.87 4.38
CA SER A 245 -27.47 -19.33 4.30
C SER A 245 -26.20 -20.05 3.83
N ARG A 246 -25.30 -19.37 3.12
CA ARG A 246 -24.01 -19.92 2.65
C ARG A 246 -22.80 -19.27 3.32
N HIS A 247 -23.01 -18.58 4.45
CA HIS A 247 -21.92 -17.95 5.19
C HIS A 247 -20.91 -19.02 5.64
N ILE A 248 -19.62 -18.74 5.39
CA ILE A 248 -18.49 -19.51 5.89
C ILE A 248 -17.46 -18.52 6.41
N GLY A 249 -17.14 -18.62 7.70
CA GLY A 249 -16.05 -17.85 8.29
C GLY A 249 -16.34 -17.33 9.69
N TRP A 250 -15.46 -16.44 10.14
CA TRP A 250 -15.51 -15.83 11.46
C TRP A 250 -16.51 -14.69 11.53
N ILE A 251 -17.33 -14.69 12.58
CA ILE A 251 -18.15 -13.57 13.02
C ILE A 251 -17.52 -13.01 14.28
N THR A 252 -17.06 -11.77 14.23
CA THR A 252 -16.39 -11.11 15.35
C THR A 252 -17.28 -10.03 15.94
N SER A 253 -17.49 -10.07 17.26
CA SER A 253 -18.15 -9.01 18.02
C SER A 253 -17.14 -8.30 18.91
N GLU A 254 -17.13 -6.98 18.85
CA GLU A 254 -16.45 -6.14 19.83
C GLU A 254 -17.23 -6.17 21.15
N LEU A 255 -16.50 -6.28 22.25
CA LEU A 255 -17.04 -6.21 23.59
C LEU A 255 -17.00 -4.76 24.08
N PRO A 256 -18.06 -4.25 24.74
CA PRO A 256 -18.01 -2.93 25.36
C PRO A 256 -16.87 -2.94 26.38
N GLY A 257 -15.86 -2.09 26.22
CA GLY A 257 -14.63 -2.16 27.03
C GLY A 257 -14.91 -2.14 28.54
N GLY A 258 -14.05 -2.79 29.34
CA GLY A 258 -14.19 -2.92 30.79
C GLY A 258 -13.97 -4.35 31.28
N ASP A 259 -14.25 -4.58 32.57
CA ASP A 259 -14.14 -5.85 33.29
C ASP A 259 -15.25 -6.86 32.87
N ASN A 260 -15.29 -7.24 31.60
CA ASN A 260 -16.21 -8.26 31.10
C ASN A 260 -15.80 -9.64 31.58
N HIS A 261 -16.30 -10.03 32.75
CA HIS A 261 -16.00 -11.34 33.34
C HIS A 261 -16.87 -12.48 32.78
N ILE A 262 -18.05 -12.16 32.24
CA ILE A 262 -18.97 -13.16 31.69
C ILE A 262 -19.50 -12.63 30.36
N ILE A 263 -19.21 -13.35 29.29
CA ILE A 263 -19.66 -13.05 27.94
C ILE A 263 -20.57 -14.19 27.49
N LYS A 264 -21.78 -13.87 27.03
CA LYS A 264 -22.75 -14.85 26.56
C LYS A 264 -23.01 -14.64 25.08
N ILE A 265 -22.74 -15.67 24.30
CA ILE A 265 -23.04 -15.75 22.86
C ILE A 265 -24.38 -16.48 22.75
N GLU A 266 -25.40 -15.80 22.25
CA GLU A 266 -26.71 -16.37 21.97
C GLU A 266 -26.83 -16.72 20.48
N LEU A 267 -27.31 -17.92 20.21
CA LEU A 267 -27.39 -18.50 18.88
C LEU A 267 -28.85 -18.81 18.58
N LYS A 268 -29.30 -18.43 17.39
CA LYS A 268 -30.67 -18.68 16.91
C LYS A 268 -30.62 -19.25 15.51
N GLY A 269 -31.57 -20.11 15.18
CA GLY A 269 -31.70 -20.68 13.84
C GLY A 269 -33.10 -21.27 13.67
N PRO A 270 -33.53 -21.53 12.43
CA PRO A 270 -34.83 -22.15 12.15
C PRO A 270 -34.86 -23.62 12.60
N GLU A 271 -33.70 -24.26 12.68
CA GLU A 271 -33.55 -25.66 13.02
C GLU A 271 -33.57 -25.92 14.53
N ASN A 272 -33.94 -27.15 14.91
CA ASN A 272 -33.98 -27.57 16.32
C ASN A 272 -32.60 -27.56 16.97
N THR A 273 -31.55 -27.80 16.17
CA THR A 273 -30.15 -27.77 16.57
C THR A 273 -29.36 -26.83 15.66
N LEU A 274 -28.22 -26.35 16.14
CA LEU A 274 -27.27 -25.57 15.34
C LEU A 274 -25.85 -25.98 15.68
N ARG A 275 -24.94 -25.69 14.77
CA ARG A 275 -23.52 -26.01 14.90
C ARG A 275 -22.66 -24.77 14.96
N VAL A 276 -21.65 -24.84 15.81
CA VAL A 276 -20.57 -23.86 15.88
C VAL A 276 -19.27 -24.62 15.80
N ARG A 277 -18.38 -24.20 14.91
CA ARG A 277 -17.12 -24.89 14.66
C ARG A 277 -16.03 -24.44 15.61
N GLN A 278 -15.90 -23.14 15.83
CA GLN A 278 -14.87 -22.61 16.70
C GLN A 278 -15.33 -21.36 17.45
N VAL A 279 -14.66 -21.10 18.58
CA VAL A 279 -14.75 -19.86 19.34
C VAL A 279 -13.34 -19.35 19.61
N LYS A 280 -13.14 -18.04 19.46
CA LYS A 280 -11.92 -17.34 19.86
C LYS A 280 -12.23 -16.14 20.72
N VAL A 281 -11.42 -15.94 21.76
CA VAL A 281 -11.46 -14.76 22.62
C VAL A 281 -10.15 -14.01 22.45
N LEU A 282 -10.21 -12.78 21.96
CA LEU A 282 -9.05 -11.93 21.74
C LEU A 282 -8.99 -10.85 22.81
N GLY A 283 -7.82 -10.68 23.42
CA GLY A 283 -7.66 -9.80 24.57
C GLY A 283 -6.21 -9.68 25.03
N TRP A 284 -6.03 -9.28 26.28
CA TRP A 284 -4.73 -9.19 26.95
C TRP A 284 -4.85 -9.49 28.44
N LYS A 285 -3.72 -9.83 29.06
CA LYS A 285 -3.62 -9.97 30.51
C LYS A 285 -3.31 -8.62 31.16
N ASP A 286 -3.83 -8.40 32.35
CA ASP A 286 -3.47 -7.23 33.17
C ASP A 286 -1.95 -7.11 33.31
N GLY A 287 -1.44 -5.89 33.11
CA GLY A 287 -0.01 -5.60 33.14
C GLY A 287 0.75 -5.90 31.85
N GLU A 288 0.12 -6.54 30.85
CA GLU A 288 0.72 -6.67 29.51
C GLU A 288 0.36 -5.48 28.62
N SER A 289 1.36 -4.97 27.88
CA SER A 289 1.13 -3.97 26.85
C SER A 289 0.55 -4.60 25.59
N ILE A 290 -0.51 -3.99 25.05
CA ILE A 290 -1.06 -4.29 23.72
C ILE A 290 -0.47 -3.40 22.61
N LYS A 291 0.40 -2.44 22.98
CA LYS A 291 1.11 -1.61 22.01
C LYS A 291 2.23 -2.41 21.37
N ILE A 292 2.37 -2.29 20.05
CA ILE A 292 3.47 -2.90 19.32
C ILE A 292 4.69 -1.98 19.47
N ALA A 293 5.83 -2.55 19.87
CA ALA A 293 7.05 -1.78 20.05
C ALA A 293 7.57 -1.25 18.70
N GLY A 294 8.17 -0.06 18.71
CA GLY A 294 8.77 0.56 17.51
C GLY A 294 7.77 1.10 16.49
N GLN A 295 6.48 1.21 16.86
CA GLN A 295 5.50 1.90 16.03
C GLN A 295 5.82 3.38 15.88
N ILE A 296 5.72 3.85 14.65
CA ILE A 296 5.78 5.26 14.29
C ILE A 296 4.38 5.73 13.91
N SER A 297 4.11 7.03 14.06
CA SER A 297 2.83 7.60 13.63
C SER A 297 2.68 7.48 12.11
N ALA A 298 1.43 7.52 11.64
CA ALA A 298 1.14 7.57 10.20
C ALA A 298 1.81 8.79 9.53
N SER A 299 1.89 9.93 10.23
CA SER A 299 2.57 11.13 9.74
C SER A 299 4.07 10.93 9.58
N VAL A 300 4.76 10.36 10.57
CA VAL A 300 6.20 10.04 10.49
C VAL A 300 6.47 9.04 9.37
N SER A 301 5.63 8.01 9.25
CA SER A 301 5.76 7.03 8.16
C SER A 301 5.56 7.68 6.79
N GLN A 302 4.59 8.57 6.65
CA GLN A 302 4.30 9.25 5.39
C GLN A 302 5.42 10.23 5.01
N GLN A 303 5.97 10.95 5.97
CA GLN A 303 7.13 11.83 5.73
C GLN A 303 8.33 11.03 5.21
N ARG A 304 8.68 9.92 5.87
CA ARG A 304 9.78 9.03 5.40
C ARG A 304 9.52 8.48 3.99
N ASN A 305 8.27 8.16 3.66
CA ASN A 305 7.91 7.73 2.32
C ASN A 305 8.13 8.85 1.29
N CYS A 306 7.78 10.09 1.63
CA CYS A 306 7.99 11.25 0.77
C CYS A 306 9.49 11.53 0.56
N GLU A 307 10.30 11.47 1.62
CA GLU A 307 11.76 11.66 1.55
C GLU A 307 12.44 10.58 0.70
N SER A 308 12.10 9.31 0.95
CA SER A 308 12.58 8.18 0.15
C SER A 308 12.22 8.36 -1.32
N GLU A 309 11.00 8.82 -1.60
CA GLU A 309 10.54 9.06 -2.96
C GLU A 309 11.27 10.22 -3.62
N THR A 310 11.51 11.30 -2.87
CA THR A 310 12.28 12.46 -3.33
C THR A 310 13.68 12.03 -3.76
N LEU A 311 14.37 11.24 -2.92
CA LEU A 311 15.69 10.70 -3.22
C LEU A 311 15.67 9.77 -4.45
N ARG A 312 14.64 8.94 -4.58
CA ARG A 312 14.49 8.03 -5.72
C ARG A 312 14.32 8.81 -7.02
N VAL A 313 13.41 9.78 -7.05
CA VAL A 313 13.17 10.65 -8.21
C VAL A 313 14.42 11.46 -8.55
N PHE A 314 15.12 11.99 -7.53
CA PHE A 314 16.40 12.67 -7.74
C PHE A 314 17.41 11.79 -8.47
N ARG A 315 17.66 10.57 -7.96
CA ARG A 315 18.58 9.60 -8.58
C ARG A 315 18.16 9.23 -10.00
N LEU A 316 16.87 9.05 -10.23
CA LEU A 316 16.32 8.72 -11.54
C LEU A 316 16.52 9.85 -12.56
N ILE A 317 16.20 11.10 -12.22
CA ILE A 317 16.36 12.22 -13.17
C ILE A 317 17.85 12.52 -13.38
N THR A 318 18.66 12.50 -12.31
CA THR A 318 20.10 12.77 -12.42
C THR A 318 20.84 11.71 -13.24
N SER A 319 20.51 10.42 -13.10
CA SER A 319 21.09 9.36 -13.93
C SER A 319 20.73 9.51 -15.40
N GLN A 320 19.52 9.97 -15.73
CA GLN A 320 19.13 10.21 -17.12
C GLN A 320 19.81 11.45 -17.73
N VAL A 321 19.90 12.55 -16.98
CA VAL A 321 20.48 13.82 -17.46
C VAL A 321 22.01 13.80 -17.47
N PHE A 322 22.63 13.18 -16.45
CA PHE A 322 24.08 13.20 -16.24
C PHE A 322 24.77 11.83 -16.32
N GLY A 323 24.04 10.72 -16.40
CA GLY A 323 24.64 9.38 -16.37
C GLY A 323 25.64 9.15 -17.51
N LYS A 324 25.34 9.64 -18.72
CA LYS A 324 26.27 9.57 -19.86
C LYS A 324 27.56 10.39 -19.66
N LEU A 325 27.54 11.46 -18.87
CA LEU A 325 28.72 12.26 -18.51
C LEU A 325 29.63 11.53 -17.50
N ILE A 326 29.08 10.60 -16.72
CA ILE A 326 29.81 9.81 -15.71
C ILE A 326 30.40 8.53 -16.35
N SER A 327 29.71 7.94 -17.32
CA SER A 327 30.14 6.71 -18.01
C SER A 327 31.27 6.90 -19.04
N GLY A 328 31.67 8.14 -19.35
CA GLY A 328 32.84 8.41 -20.20
C GLY A 328 32.65 8.18 -21.71
N ASP A 329 31.46 7.76 -22.15
CA ASP A 329 31.13 7.66 -23.58
C ASP A 329 30.78 9.05 -24.13
N ALA A 330 31.82 9.83 -24.43
CA ALA A 330 31.71 10.96 -25.34
C ALA A 330 31.44 10.41 -26.76
N GLU A 331 30.26 10.70 -27.32
CA GLU A 331 30.02 10.47 -28.74
C GLU A 331 31.06 11.24 -29.57
N PRO A 332 31.57 10.64 -30.67
CA PRO A 332 32.53 11.31 -31.53
C PRO A 332 31.90 12.58 -32.11
N THR A 333 32.61 13.70 -32.03
CA THR A 333 32.20 14.94 -32.69
C THR A 333 32.05 14.72 -34.20
N PRO A 334 31.19 15.47 -34.90
CA PRO A 334 30.95 15.31 -36.35
C PRO A 334 32.22 15.36 -37.22
N GLU A 335 33.29 16.02 -36.73
CA GLU A 335 34.59 16.06 -37.40
C GLU A 335 35.36 14.72 -37.41
N GLN A 336 34.98 13.77 -36.54
CA GLN A 336 35.63 12.44 -36.46
C GLN A 336 34.99 11.41 -37.39
N GLU A 337 33.69 11.53 -37.72
CA GLU A 337 33.02 10.67 -38.70
C GLU A 337 33.53 10.93 -40.13
N GLU A 338 33.85 12.19 -40.46
CA GLU A 338 34.35 12.55 -41.79
C GLU A 338 35.75 11.94 -42.05
N LYS A 339 36.58 11.81 -41.01
CA LYS A 339 37.89 11.11 -41.11
C LYS A 339 37.76 9.59 -41.20
N ALA A 340 36.75 9.00 -40.59
CA ALA A 340 36.50 7.56 -40.68
C ALA A 340 36.02 7.16 -42.09
N LEU A 341 35.16 7.98 -42.71
CA LEU A 341 34.68 7.75 -44.08
C LEU A 341 35.77 7.91 -45.15
N LEU A 342 36.78 8.75 -44.91
CA LEU A 342 37.90 8.99 -45.84
C LEU A 342 39.04 7.96 -45.76
N SER A 343 38.97 6.95 -44.88
CA SER A 343 40.07 5.99 -44.65
C SER A 343 39.80 4.55 -45.09
N SER A 344 38.76 4.31 -45.90
CA SER A 344 38.55 2.99 -46.52
C SER A 344 39.54 2.76 -47.67
N PRO A 345 40.35 1.68 -47.67
CA PRO A 345 41.23 1.37 -48.79
C PRO A 345 40.42 0.73 -49.93
N GLU A 346 40.38 1.37 -51.09
CA GLU A 346 39.86 0.80 -52.34
C GLU A 346 40.78 -0.30 -52.89
N GLY A 347 40.20 -1.48 -53.13
CA GLY A 347 40.43 -2.35 -54.29
C GLY A 347 41.84 -2.88 -54.58
N GLU A 348 42.12 -4.13 -54.19
CA GLU A 348 43.11 -4.97 -54.90
C GLU A 348 42.42 -5.81 -55.98
N GLU A 349 42.64 -5.42 -57.25
CA GLU A 349 42.35 -6.21 -58.45
C GLU A 349 43.20 -7.50 -58.47
N LYS A 350 42.54 -8.65 -58.65
CA LYS A 350 43.20 -9.89 -59.08
C LYS A 350 43.34 -9.90 -60.60
N VAL A 351 44.57 -9.87 -61.09
CA VAL A 351 44.91 -10.23 -62.48
C VAL A 351 45.39 -11.69 -62.50
N TYR A 352 44.95 -12.39 -63.54
CA TYR A 352 45.08 -13.83 -63.84
C TYR A 352 46.45 -14.48 -63.60
#